data_AF-A0A936EV37-F1
#
_entry.id   AF-A0A936EV37-F1
#
_cell.length_a   1.000
_cell.length_b   1.000
_cell.length_c   1.000
_cell.angle_alpha   90.00
_cell.angle_beta   90.00
_cell.angle_gamma   90.00
#
_symmetry.space_group_name_H-M   'P 1'
#
loop_
_entity.id
_entity.type
_entity.pdbx_description
1 polymer ?
#
loop_
_entity_poly.entity_id
_entity_poly.type
_entity_poly.pdbx_seq_one_letter_code
_entity_poly.pdbx_strand_id
1 'polypeptide(L)'
;MAESHLRAILAANLRKRINADTPPGAKFSVRAWATGKGLDVRMIDRLVKGQHAVTLDNLDKIAEACGLKAWHLLLDDLDPASTPDAPITEDERAMLRRLRKLLDVSP
;
A
#
# COMPACT_ATOMS: atom_id res chain seq x y z
N MET A 1 7.69 -11.77 17.06
CA MET A 1 8.13 -10.35 16.93
C MET A 1 7.74 -9.75 15.57
N ALA A 2 7.98 -10.43 14.44
CA ALA A 2 7.67 -9.93 13.09
C ALA A 2 6.17 -9.63 12.82
N GLU A 3 5.25 -10.46 13.33
CA GLU A 3 3.81 -10.30 13.05
C GLU A 3 3.21 -9.01 13.65
N SER A 4 3.69 -8.61 14.83
CA SER A 4 3.30 -7.35 15.46
C SER A 4 3.78 -6.14 14.66
N HIS A 5 4.95 -6.26 14.02
CA HIS A 5 5.54 -5.22 13.21
C HIS A 5 4.79 -5.05 11.89
N LEU A 6 4.48 -6.14 11.17
CA LEU A 6 3.69 -6.09 9.94
C LEU A 6 2.30 -5.48 10.14
N ARG A 7 1.63 -5.77 11.25
CA ARG A 7 0.35 -5.12 11.61
C ARG A 7 0.51 -3.61 11.81
N ALA A 8 1.59 -3.18 12.45
CA ALA A 8 1.87 -1.77 12.67
C ALA A 8 2.14 -1.04 11.34
N ILE A 9 2.88 -1.67 10.43
CA ILE A 9 3.15 -1.15 9.08
C ILE A 9 1.84 -0.98 8.31
N LEU A 10 1.02 -2.03 8.23
CA LEU A 10 -0.26 -1.97 7.55
C LEU A 10 -1.16 -0.86 8.11
N ALA A 11 -1.25 -0.76 9.44
CA ALA A 11 -2.03 0.27 10.11
C ALA A 11 -1.53 1.69 9.78
N ALA A 12 -0.21 1.90 9.79
CA ALA A 12 0.41 3.18 9.44
C ALA A 12 0.15 3.55 7.98
N ASN A 13 0.32 2.60 7.06
CA ASN A 13 0.10 2.78 5.63
C ASN A 13 -1.36 3.09 5.29
N LEU A 14 -2.31 2.40 5.92
CA LEU A 14 -3.72 2.72 5.76
C LEU A 14 -4.05 4.13 6.26
N ARG A 15 -3.48 4.57 7.39
CA ARG A 15 -3.66 5.95 7.86
C ARG A 15 -3.10 6.97 6.88
N LYS A 16 -1.87 6.75 6.39
CA LYS A 16 -1.24 7.59 5.36
C LYS A 16 -2.13 7.69 4.12
N ARG A 17 -2.65 6.55 3.65
CA ARG A 17 -3.50 6.51 2.45
C ARG A 17 -4.85 7.19 2.65
N ILE A 18 -5.53 6.94 3.77
CA ILE A 18 -6.81 7.62 4.09
C ILE A 18 -6.59 9.14 4.15
N ASN A 19 -5.49 9.58 4.76
CA ASN A 19 -5.17 10.99 4.86
C ASN A 19 -4.87 11.62 3.49
N ALA A 20 -4.14 10.92 2.62
CA ALA A 20 -3.85 11.38 1.26
C ALA A 20 -5.10 11.45 0.36
N ASP A 21 -6.02 10.49 0.51
CA ASP A 21 -7.29 10.46 -0.21
C ASP A 21 -8.33 11.44 0.38
N THR A 22 -8.07 12.03 1.56
CA THR A 22 -8.97 13.01 2.19
C THR A 22 -8.86 14.36 1.46
N PRO A 23 -9.96 14.91 0.92
CA PRO A 23 -9.92 16.19 0.23
C PRO A 23 -9.40 17.33 1.12
N PRO A 24 -8.71 18.34 0.55
CA PRO A 24 -8.31 19.53 1.30
C PRO A 24 -9.51 20.19 2.01
N GLY A 25 -9.41 20.37 3.33
CA GLY A 25 -10.48 20.94 4.16
C GLY A 25 -11.52 19.94 4.67
N ALA A 26 -11.48 18.66 4.24
CA ALA A 26 -12.31 17.61 4.82
C ALA A 26 -11.65 16.99 6.06
N LYS A 27 -12.46 16.44 6.96
CA LYS A 27 -11.98 15.72 8.15
C LYS A 27 -11.60 14.28 7.78
N PHE A 28 -10.46 13.81 8.31
CA PHE A 28 -10.07 12.41 8.27
C PHE A 28 -11.23 11.51 8.74
N SER A 29 -11.61 10.53 7.93
CA SER A 29 -12.71 9.62 8.25
C SER A 29 -12.51 8.26 7.61
N VAL A 30 -12.20 7.25 8.44
CA VAL A 30 -12.08 5.85 8.01
C VAL A 30 -13.38 5.38 7.36
N ARG A 31 -14.53 5.76 7.94
CA ARG A 31 -15.85 5.37 7.42
C ARG A 31 -16.09 5.93 6.02
N ALA A 32 -15.89 7.24 5.84
CA ALA A 32 -16.12 7.88 4.55
C ALA A 32 -15.19 7.30 3.48
N TRP A 33 -13.92 7.10 3.82
CA TRP A 33 -12.94 6.51 2.93
C TRP A 33 -13.29 5.06 2.54
N ALA A 34 -13.57 4.19 3.52
CA ALA A 34 -13.92 2.80 3.26
C ALA A 34 -15.21 2.67 2.44
N THR A 35 -16.25 3.46 2.75
CA THR A 35 -17.48 3.51 1.95
C THR A 35 -17.21 3.97 0.51
N GLY A 36 -16.39 5.02 0.32
CA GLY A 36 -16.02 5.52 -1.01
C GLY A 36 -15.22 4.51 -1.84
N LYS A 37 -14.57 3.55 -1.19
CA LYS A 37 -13.78 2.48 -1.81
C LYS A 37 -14.53 1.14 -1.92
N GLY A 38 -15.78 1.05 -1.44
CA GLY A 38 -16.54 -0.20 -1.41
C GLY A 38 -15.99 -1.25 -0.42
N LEU A 39 -15.24 -0.82 0.60
CA LEU A 39 -14.61 -1.68 1.61
C LEU A 39 -15.47 -1.79 2.88
N ASP A 40 -15.35 -2.91 3.59
CA ASP A 40 -16.01 -3.08 4.90
C ASP A 40 -15.43 -2.11 5.93
N VAL A 41 -16.26 -1.17 6.39
CA VAL A 41 -15.87 -0.10 7.33
C VAL A 41 -15.32 -0.68 8.64
N ARG A 42 -15.93 -1.74 9.17
CA ARG A 42 -15.55 -2.33 10.46
C ARG A 42 -14.21 -3.05 10.36
N MET A 43 -13.96 -3.71 9.23
CA MET A 43 -12.67 -4.31 8.90
C MET A 43 -11.58 -3.24 8.86
N ILE A 44 -11.76 -2.18 8.07
CA ILE A 44 -10.74 -1.11 7.94
C ILE A 44 -10.49 -0.43 9.29
N ASP A 45 -11.53 -0.12 10.06
CA ASP A 45 -11.39 0.49 11.40
C ASP A 45 -10.52 -0.38 12.33
N ARG A 46 -10.72 -1.70 12.32
CA ARG A 46 -9.89 -2.64 13.10
C ARG A 46 -8.45 -2.73 12.60
N LEU A 47 -8.24 -2.72 11.28
CA LEU A 47 -6.90 -2.74 10.69
C LEU A 47 -6.12 -1.46 11.00
N VAL A 48 -6.76 -0.30 10.90
CA VAL A 48 -6.18 1.00 11.27
C VAL A 48 -5.82 1.08 12.76
N LYS A 49 -6.51 0.31 13.62
CA LYS A 49 -6.20 0.17 15.05
C LYS A 49 -5.16 -0.91 15.36
N GLY A 50 -4.73 -1.70 14.36
CA GLY A 50 -3.81 -2.83 14.55
C GLY A 50 -4.39 -4.00 15.34
N GLN A 51 -5.72 -4.07 15.48
CA GLN A 51 -6.42 -5.01 16.37
C GLN A 51 -6.86 -6.31 15.69
N HIS A 52 -6.58 -6.49 14.40
CA HIS A 52 -7.10 -7.62 13.63
C HIS A 52 -6.04 -8.22 12.73
N ALA A 53 -6.01 -9.55 12.66
CA ALA A 53 -5.29 -10.27 11.63
C ALA A 53 -6.01 -10.07 10.30
N VAL A 54 -5.26 -9.77 9.25
CA VAL A 54 -5.79 -9.62 7.90
C VAL A 54 -5.51 -10.91 7.13
N THR A 55 -6.48 -11.40 6.37
CA THR A 55 -6.26 -12.49 5.41
C THR A 55 -5.64 -11.92 4.13
N LEU A 56 -4.96 -12.77 3.36
CA LEU A 56 -4.40 -12.35 2.08
C LEU A 56 -5.49 -11.81 1.14
N ASP A 57 -6.64 -12.49 1.04
CA ASP A 57 -7.79 -12.05 0.24
C ASP A 57 -8.29 -10.64 0.63
N ASN A 58 -8.30 -10.32 1.92
CA ASN A 58 -8.72 -9.00 2.37
C ASN A 58 -7.65 -7.96 2.08
N LEU A 59 -6.37 -8.33 2.18
CA LEU A 59 -5.27 -7.45 1.81
C LEU A 59 -5.29 -7.14 0.30
N ASP A 60 -5.56 -8.13 -0.55
CA ASP A 60 -5.72 -7.96 -1.99
C ASP A 60 -6.89 -7.05 -2.33
N LYS A 61 -8.07 -7.25 -1.72
CA LYS A 61 -9.23 -6.36 -1.91
C LYS A 61 -8.93 -4.90 -1.57
N ILE A 62 -8.23 -4.68 -0.45
CA ILE A 62 -7.84 -3.33 -0.03
C ILE A 62 -6.86 -2.73 -1.04
N ALA A 63 -5.89 -3.53 -1.49
CA ALA A 63 -4.89 -3.09 -2.46
C ALA A 63 -5.55 -2.74 -3.80
N GLU A 64 -6.43 -3.59 -4.32
CA GLU A 64 -7.18 -3.35 -5.56
C GLU A 64 -8.01 -2.05 -5.48
N ALA A 65 -8.73 -1.82 -4.38
CA ALA A 65 -9.48 -0.58 -4.18
C ALA A 65 -8.58 0.68 -4.14
N CYS A 66 -7.30 0.48 -3.80
CA CYS A 66 -6.27 1.51 -3.79
C CYS A 66 -5.46 1.58 -5.10
N GLY A 67 -5.71 0.71 -6.08
CA GLY A 67 -4.89 0.59 -7.29
C GLY A 67 -3.46 0.09 -7.00
N LEU A 68 -3.30 -0.70 -5.93
CA LEU A 68 -2.02 -1.25 -5.45
C LEU A 68 -2.00 -2.77 -5.57
N LYS A 69 -0.80 -3.35 -5.43
CA LYS A 69 -0.63 -4.78 -5.09
C LYS A 69 -0.55 -4.96 -3.57
N ALA A 70 -1.02 -6.09 -3.04
CA ALA A 70 -1.07 -6.35 -1.59
C ALA A 70 0.26 -6.11 -0.85
N TRP A 71 1.39 -6.47 -1.46
CA TRP A 71 2.71 -6.29 -0.85
C TRP A 71 3.09 -4.81 -0.68
N HIS A 72 2.56 -3.88 -1.49
CA HIS A 72 2.80 -2.44 -1.31
C HIS A 72 2.27 -1.95 0.04
N LEU A 73 1.14 -2.51 0.53
CA LEU A 73 0.56 -2.13 1.82
C LEU A 73 1.43 -2.57 3.01
N LEU A 74 2.44 -3.42 2.78
CA LEU A 74 3.34 -3.97 3.79
C LEU A 74 4.75 -3.36 3.76
N LEU A 75 5.00 -2.36 2.90
CA LEU A 75 6.28 -1.62 2.86
C LEU A 75 6.30 -0.55 3.96
N ASP A 76 7.42 -0.39 4.68
CA ASP A 76 7.54 0.63 5.74
C ASP A 76 7.30 2.06 5.24
N ASP A 77 7.73 2.33 4.01
CA ASP A 77 7.68 3.65 3.36
C ASP A 77 6.73 3.66 2.17
N LEU A 78 5.49 3.17 2.35
CA LEU A 78 4.47 3.37 1.33
C LEU A 78 4.24 4.87 1.14
N ASP A 79 4.65 5.36 -0.03
CA ASP A 79 4.27 6.68 -0.52
C ASP A 79 2.88 6.59 -1.17
N PRO A 80 1.84 7.19 -0.58
CA PRO A 80 0.49 7.15 -1.14
C PRO A 80 0.36 7.91 -2.46
N ALA A 81 1.34 8.75 -2.83
CA ALA A 81 1.40 9.45 -4.11
C ALA A 81 2.13 8.64 -5.21
N SER A 82 2.86 7.59 -4.84
CA SER A 82 3.55 6.73 -5.79
C SER A 82 2.55 5.76 -6.42
N THR A 83 2.20 6.04 -7.68
CA THR A 83 1.40 5.12 -8.51
C THR A 83 2.25 3.87 -8.81
N PRO A 84 1.79 2.64 -8.53
CA PRO A 84 2.57 1.41 -8.77
C PRO A 84 2.91 1.18 -10.24
N ASP A 85 2.08 1.73 -11.13
CA ASP A 85 2.28 1.72 -12.58
C ASP A 85 2.82 3.06 -13.09
N ALA A 86 3.63 3.76 -12.28
CA ALA A 86 4.43 4.85 -12.83
C ALA A 86 5.23 4.28 -14.00
N PRO A 87 5.06 4.81 -15.23
CA PRO A 87 5.76 4.27 -16.38
C PRO A 87 7.25 4.35 -16.11
N ILE A 88 7.93 3.19 -16.11
CA ILE A 88 9.39 3.12 -15.95
C ILE A 88 10.01 4.16 -16.88
N THR A 89 10.66 5.13 -16.25
CA THR A 89 11.34 6.22 -16.94
C THR A 89 12.46 5.63 -17.81
N GLU A 90 12.89 6.35 -18.86
CA GLU A 90 13.96 5.83 -19.72
C GLU A 90 15.27 5.62 -18.94
N ASP A 91 15.50 6.40 -17.88
CA ASP A 91 16.63 6.27 -16.97
C ASP A 91 16.57 4.99 -16.13
N GLU A 92 15.40 4.66 -15.57
CA GLU A 92 15.17 3.39 -14.86
C GLU A 92 15.28 2.19 -15.81
N ARG A 93 14.81 2.34 -17.05
CA ARG A 93 15.00 1.34 -18.12
C ARG A 93 16.47 1.14 -18.44
N ALA A 94 17.25 2.21 -18.54
CA ALA A 94 18.69 2.14 -18.75
C ALA A 94 19.42 1.47 -17.57
N MET A 95 19.00 1.76 -16.35
CA MET A 95 19.53 1.11 -15.15
C MET A 95 19.22 -0.39 -15.11
N LEU A 96 17.99 -0.79 -15.44
CA LEU A 96 17.59 -2.20 -15.53
C LEU A 96 18.37 -2.96 -16.61
N ARG A 97 18.67 -2.31 -17.75
CA ARG A 97 19.53 -2.91 -18.79
C ARG A 97 20.95 -3.16 -18.27
N ARG A 98 21.51 -2.24 -17.49
CA ARG A 98 22.84 -2.40 -16.87
C ARG A 98 22.84 -3.52 -15.83
N LEU A 99 21.82 -3.57 -14.97
CA LEU A 99 21.66 -4.62 -13.96
C LEU A 99 21.50 -6.01 -14.59
N ARG A 100 20.66 -6.15 -15.63
CA ARG A 100 20.54 -7.42 -16.38
C ARG A 100 21.87 -7.88 -16.94
N LYS A 101 22.63 -6.98 -17.59
CA LYS A 101 23.95 -7.31 -18.15
C LYS A 101 24.95 -7.72 -17.07
N LEU A 102 24.81 -7.22 -15.85
CA LEU A 102 25.69 -7.56 -14.73
C LEU A 102 25.33 -8.92 -14.12
N LEU A 103 24.05 -9.28 -14.09
CA LEU A 103 23.55 -10.56 -13.57
C LEU A 103 23.65 -11.71 -14.59
N ASP A 104 23.57 -11.43 -15.90
CA ASP A 104 23.84 -12.40 -16.98
C ASP A 104 25.34 -12.78 -17.07
N VAL A 105 26.19 -12.08 -16.34
CA VAL A 105 27.61 -12.42 -16.15
C VAL A 105 27.74 -13.06 -14.76
N SER A 106 27.01 -14.14 -14.53
CA SER A 106 27.38 -15.14 -13.53
C SER A 106 27.84 -16.39 -14.30
N PRO A 107 29.08 -16.88 -14.06
CA PRO A 107 29.66 -18.02 -14.77
C PRO A 107 28.92 -19.34 -14.54
#